data_AF-H2YZN8-F1
#
_entry.id   AF-H2YZN8-F1
#
_cell.length_a   1.000
_cell.length_b   1.000
_cell.length_c   1.000
_cell.angle_alpha   90.00
_cell.angle_beta   90.00
_cell.angle_gamma   90.00
#
_symmetry.space_group_name_H-M   'P 1'
#
loop_
_entity.id
_entity.type
_entity.pdbx_description
1 polymer ?
#
loop_
_entity_poly.entity_id
_entity_poly.type
_entity_poly.pdbx_seq_one_letter_code
_entity_poly.pdbx_strand_id
1 'polypeptide(L)'
;MHSYDNGTSLPTKLGNWSQLERFFVKKKLDIPKEMIDGTIHCKRGAAELLIQTIYTLLTNRIVRTLSSEQEVDFTDRKYQVHLPMHARSTASHAIKNNLKITECMTEPNIITNKQKAHAIISRHLEHRNLDRMEDPTRFNIKPTIGELAVRVPPLQQDEAAAHDTWSAKKESAHSEREQSKTSSVQFREIQVQQMNKSSQMSVKPGSIHTIQTPVFTQ
;
A
#
# COMPACT_ATOMS: atom_id res chain seq x y z
N MET A 1 14.87 -40.22 18.07
CA MET A 1 14.81 -38.80 17.67
C MET A 1 15.49 -37.98 18.78
N HIS A 2 16.81 -37.81 18.72
CA HIS A 2 17.56 -37.07 19.76
C HIS A 2 18.26 -35.81 19.23
N SER A 3 18.16 -35.54 17.92
CA SER A 3 18.84 -34.42 17.24
C SER A 3 18.02 -33.13 17.18
N TYR A 4 16.71 -33.20 17.44
CA TYR A 4 15.81 -32.06 17.47
C TYR A 4 15.49 -31.67 18.90
N ASP A 5 15.45 -30.37 19.16
CA ASP A 5 15.06 -29.81 20.46
C ASP A 5 13.58 -29.40 20.42
N ASN A 6 12.80 -29.74 21.46
CA ASN A 6 11.38 -29.42 21.55
C ASN A 6 11.11 -27.99 22.07
N GLY A 7 12.15 -27.18 22.26
CA GLY A 7 12.02 -25.78 22.67
C GLY A 7 11.18 -24.93 21.70
N THR A 8 10.46 -23.96 22.25
CA THR A 8 9.57 -23.05 21.50
C THR A 8 10.24 -21.75 21.06
N SER A 9 11.50 -21.55 21.44
CA SER A 9 12.28 -20.34 21.16
C SER A 9 12.59 -20.20 19.67
N LEU A 10 12.73 -18.95 19.19
CA LEU A 10 13.11 -18.68 17.80
C LEU A 10 14.48 -19.32 17.42
N PRO A 11 15.54 -19.20 18.23
CA PRO A 11 16.81 -19.90 17.96
C PRO A 11 16.66 -21.42 17.86
N THR A 12 15.88 -22.04 18.75
CA THR A 12 15.61 -23.49 18.70
C THR A 12 14.91 -23.88 17.40
N LYS A 13 13.87 -23.12 17.01
CA LYS A 13 13.17 -23.33 15.74
C LYS A 13 14.14 -23.23 14.56
N LEU A 14 14.93 -22.16 14.47
CA LEU A 14 15.91 -21.97 13.39
C LEU A 14 16.92 -23.12 13.32
N GLY A 15 17.44 -23.57 14.47
CA GLY A 15 18.34 -24.72 14.55
C GLY A 15 17.70 -26.00 14.00
N ASN A 16 16.49 -26.33 14.43
CA ASN A 16 15.76 -27.50 13.94
C ASN A 16 15.46 -27.42 12.44
N TRP A 17 15.00 -26.25 11.96
CA TRP A 17 14.68 -26.05 10.54
C TRP A 17 15.93 -26.11 9.66
N SER A 18 17.08 -25.64 10.12
CA SER A 18 18.34 -25.78 9.38
C SER A 18 18.74 -27.25 9.16
N GLN A 19 18.43 -28.14 10.13
CA GLN A 19 18.65 -29.58 9.98
C GLN A 19 17.66 -30.20 8.99
N LEU A 20 16.39 -29.75 9.02
CA LEU A 20 15.36 -30.20 8.07
C LEU A 20 15.65 -29.74 6.63
N GLU A 21 16.11 -28.51 6.43
CA GLU A 21 16.51 -27.99 5.10
C GLU A 21 17.61 -28.86 4.49
N ARG A 22 18.66 -29.20 5.27
CA ARG A 22 19.71 -30.12 4.82
C ARG A 22 19.16 -31.50 4.45
N PHE A 23 18.19 -31.98 5.21
CA PHE A 23 17.51 -33.24 4.92
C PHE A 23 16.72 -33.18 3.60
N PHE A 24 15.95 -32.11 3.38
CA PHE A 24 15.17 -31.92 2.15
C PHE A 24 16.09 -31.88 0.92
N VAL A 25 17.18 -31.12 0.97
CA VAL A 25 18.19 -31.08 -0.09
C VAL A 25 18.79 -32.47 -0.35
N LYS A 26 19.19 -33.20 0.71
CA LYS A 26 19.75 -34.55 0.60
C LYS A 26 18.76 -35.55 -0.03
N LYS A 27 17.46 -35.36 0.22
CA LYS A 27 16.38 -36.20 -0.31
C LYS A 27 15.81 -35.71 -1.64
N LYS A 28 16.34 -34.62 -2.21
CA LYS A 28 15.85 -33.98 -3.43
C LYS A 28 14.35 -33.61 -3.34
N LEU A 29 13.92 -33.20 -2.16
CA LEU A 29 12.59 -32.65 -1.93
C LEU A 29 12.66 -31.14 -2.18
N ASP A 30 12.04 -30.68 -3.27
CA ASP A 30 12.01 -29.28 -3.62
C ASP A 30 10.92 -28.56 -2.83
N ILE A 31 11.32 -27.91 -1.73
CA ILE A 31 10.41 -27.19 -0.84
C ILE A 31 10.75 -25.70 -0.91
N PRO A 32 9.80 -24.83 -1.28
CA PRO A 32 10.03 -23.39 -1.34
C PRO A 32 10.47 -22.83 0.02
N LYS A 33 11.55 -22.04 0.02
CA LYS A 33 12.10 -21.42 1.23
C LYS A 33 11.07 -20.53 1.94
N GLU A 34 10.26 -19.81 1.19
CA GLU A 34 9.21 -18.94 1.72
C GLU A 34 8.23 -19.71 2.62
N MET A 35 7.95 -20.97 2.30
CA MET A 35 7.04 -21.84 3.05
C MET A 35 7.65 -22.29 4.37
N ILE A 36 8.96 -22.57 4.36
CA ILE A 36 9.75 -22.87 5.55
C ILE A 36 9.81 -21.63 6.45
N ASP A 37 10.19 -20.48 5.90
CA ASP A 37 10.26 -19.20 6.62
C ASP A 37 8.89 -18.82 7.20
N GLY A 38 7.83 -18.93 6.40
CA GLY A 38 6.46 -18.71 6.85
C GLY A 38 6.07 -19.63 8.01
N THR A 39 6.51 -20.89 7.97
CA THR A 39 6.25 -21.87 9.05
C THR A 39 7.03 -21.54 10.31
N ILE A 40 8.31 -21.20 10.20
CA ILE A 40 9.17 -20.76 11.33
C ILE A 40 8.52 -19.58 12.07
N HIS A 41 8.03 -18.61 11.31
CA HIS A 41 7.42 -17.38 11.82
C HIS A 41 5.94 -17.50 12.15
N CYS A 42 5.34 -18.68 12.04
CA CYS A 42 3.94 -18.93 12.35
C CYS A 42 2.99 -18.03 11.52
N LYS A 43 3.29 -17.85 10.23
CA LYS A 43 2.36 -17.21 9.29
C LYS A 43 1.15 -18.10 9.03
N ARG A 44 -0.01 -17.47 8.89
CA ARG A 44 -1.27 -18.17 8.65
C ARG A 44 -1.19 -18.93 7.32
N GLY A 45 -1.60 -20.19 7.31
CA GLY A 45 -1.58 -21.05 6.12
C GLY A 45 -0.21 -21.64 5.75
N ALA A 46 0.91 -21.14 6.30
CA ALA A 46 2.25 -21.63 5.92
C ALA A 46 2.50 -23.08 6.32
N ALA A 47 2.22 -23.44 7.58
CA ALA A 47 2.40 -24.81 8.07
C ALA A 47 1.46 -25.81 7.36
N GLU A 48 0.22 -25.37 7.08
CA GLU A 48 -0.76 -26.18 6.35
C GLU A 48 -0.27 -26.47 4.93
N LEU A 49 0.14 -25.44 4.20
CA LEU A 49 0.67 -25.58 2.85
C LEU A 49 1.94 -26.45 2.81
N LEU A 50 2.79 -26.33 3.83
CA LEU A 50 4.00 -27.15 3.97
C LEU A 50 3.69 -28.63 4.12
N ILE A 51 2.79 -28.98 5.02
CA ILE A 51 2.40 -30.37 5.25
C ILE A 51 1.77 -30.96 3.99
N GLN A 52 0.92 -30.21 3.30
CA GLN A 52 0.30 -30.66 2.06
C GLN A 52 1.33 -30.85 0.94
N THR A 53 2.30 -29.94 0.82
CA THR A 53 3.40 -30.05 -0.15
C THR A 53 4.23 -31.31 0.13
N ILE A 54 4.63 -31.53 1.38
CA ILE A 54 5.37 -32.73 1.79
C ILE A 54 4.55 -34.00 1.54
N TYR A 55 3.26 -34.01 1.89
CA TYR A 55 2.37 -35.13 1.62
C TYR A 55 2.32 -35.47 0.13
N THR A 56 2.16 -34.44 -0.71
CA THR A 56 2.10 -34.60 -2.17
C THR A 56 3.42 -35.15 -2.71
N LEU A 57 4.56 -34.61 -2.27
CA LEU A 57 5.90 -35.08 -2.67
C LEU A 57 6.18 -36.54 -2.24
N LEU A 58 5.69 -36.96 -1.08
CA LEU A 58 5.94 -38.30 -0.56
C LEU A 58 4.98 -39.36 -1.11
N THR A 59 3.76 -38.98 -1.46
CA THR A 59 2.70 -39.93 -1.86
C THR A 59 2.31 -39.85 -3.33
N ASN A 60 2.77 -38.82 -4.04
CA ASN A 60 2.31 -38.46 -5.39
C ASN A 60 0.78 -38.30 -5.49
N ARG A 61 0.11 -37.93 -4.39
CA ARG A 61 -1.33 -37.68 -4.32
C ARG A 61 -1.60 -36.21 -4.07
N ILE A 62 -2.46 -35.61 -4.89
CA ILE A 62 -2.85 -34.21 -4.75
C ILE A 62 -3.93 -34.07 -3.68
N VAL A 63 -3.71 -33.17 -2.72
CA VAL A 63 -4.74 -32.75 -1.77
C VAL A 63 -5.67 -31.77 -2.48
N ARG A 64 -6.92 -32.18 -2.74
CA ARG A 64 -7.89 -31.40 -3.54
C ARG A 64 -8.26 -30.04 -2.96
N THR A 65 -7.97 -29.79 -1.69
CA THR A 65 -8.46 -28.63 -0.96
C THR A 65 -7.76 -27.32 -1.33
N LEU A 66 -6.51 -27.36 -1.81
CA LEU A 66 -5.72 -26.17 -2.18
C LEU A 66 -5.10 -26.40 -3.57
N SER A 67 -5.85 -26.08 -4.63
CA SER A 67 -5.33 -26.16 -6.00
C SER A 67 -4.03 -25.36 -6.13
N SER A 68 -3.01 -26.02 -6.68
CA SER A 68 -1.59 -25.64 -6.81
C SER A 68 -1.28 -24.32 -7.54
N GLU A 69 -2.29 -23.55 -7.93
CA GLU A 69 -2.12 -22.29 -8.69
C GLU A 69 -2.16 -21.04 -7.82
N GLN A 70 -2.32 -21.21 -6.52
CA GLN A 70 -2.48 -20.07 -5.63
C GLN A 70 -1.10 -19.50 -5.26
N GLU A 71 -0.80 -18.29 -5.75
CA GLU A 71 0.39 -17.51 -5.38
C GLU A 71 0.60 -17.59 -3.86
N VAL A 72 1.82 -17.99 -3.47
CA VAL A 72 2.25 -18.20 -2.07
C VAL A 72 2.41 -16.84 -1.39
N ASP A 73 1.26 -16.25 -1.13
CA ASP A 73 1.07 -14.98 -0.48
C ASP A 73 0.69 -15.33 0.98
N PHE A 74 1.67 -15.32 1.89
CA PHE A 74 1.44 -15.48 3.34
C PHE A 74 0.92 -14.19 4.00
N THR A 75 0.24 -13.34 3.23
CA THR A 75 -0.40 -12.12 3.70
C THR A 75 -1.90 -12.31 3.79
N ASP A 76 -2.58 -11.42 4.52
CA ASP A 76 -4.04 -11.43 4.63
C ASP A 76 -4.74 -10.78 3.41
N ARG A 77 -4.02 -10.46 2.33
CA ARG A 77 -4.53 -9.76 1.15
C ARG A 77 -5.80 -10.39 0.60
N LYS A 78 -5.78 -11.69 0.33
CA LYS A 78 -6.94 -12.42 -0.21
C LYS A 78 -8.15 -12.24 0.70
N TYR A 79 -7.97 -12.38 2.01
CA TYR A 79 -9.05 -12.18 2.97
C TYR A 79 -9.57 -10.73 2.95
N GLN A 80 -8.68 -9.73 2.93
CA GLN A 80 -9.05 -8.31 2.94
C GLN A 80 -9.85 -7.88 1.71
N VAL A 81 -9.57 -8.45 0.53
CA VAL A 81 -10.29 -8.12 -0.72
C VAL A 81 -11.76 -8.54 -0.66
N HIS A 82 -12.07 -9.68 -0.02
CA HIS A 82 -13.45 -10.19 0.09
C HIS A 82 -14.26 -9.49 1.19
N LEU A 83 -13.60 -8.74 2.07
CA LEU A 83 -14.30 -8.03 3.14
C LEU A 83 -14.96 -6.74 2.64
N PRO A 84 -16.16 -6.43 3.13
CA PRO A 84 -16.74 -5.12 2.90
C PRO A 84 -15.85 -4.06 3.57
N MET A 85 -15.81 -2.87 2.97
CA MET A 85 -14.93 -1.77 3.37
C MET A 85 -14.90 -1.49 4.89
N HIS A 86 -16.04 -1.53 5.58
CA HIS A 86 -16.12 -1.24 7.02
C HIS A 86 -15.53 -2.33 7.91
N ALA A 87 -15.38 -3.56 7.40
CA ALA A 87 -14.82 -4.70 8.12
C ALA A 87 -13.32 -4.92 7.83
N ARG A 88 -12.75 -4.19 6.87
CA ARG A 88 -11.33 -4.30 6.52
C ARG A 88 -10.43 -3.85 7.66
N SER A 89 -9.23 -4.42 7.70
CA SER A 89 -8.23 -4.11 8.73
C SER A 89 -7.80 -2.65 8.71
N THR A 90 -7.53 -2.09 9.89
CA THR A 90 -6.83 -0.80 10.02
C THR A 90 -5.34 -0.97 9.69
N ALA A 91 -4.62 0.13 9.39
CA ALA A 91 -3.20 0.07 9.06
C ALA A 91 -2.35 -0.68 10.10
N SER A 92 -2.60 -0.44 11.40
CA SER A 92 -1.89 -1.14 12.49
C SER A 92 -2.19 -2.64 12.50
N HIS A 93 -3.44 -3.04 12.22
CA HIS A 93 -3.82 -4.45 12.10
C HIS A 93 -3.20 -5.08 10.86
N ALA A 94 -3.13 -4.37 9.73
CA ALA A 94 -2.46 -4.85 8.52
C ALA A 94 -0.97 -5.15 8.80
N ILE A 95 -0.27 -4.28 9.54
CA ILE A 95 1.13 -4.56 9.94
C ILE A 95 1.18 -5.79 10.86
N LYS A 96 0.36 -5.83 11.91
CA LYS A 96 0.35 -6.94 12.90
C LYS A 96 0.04 -8.30 12.26
N ASN A 97 -0.85 -8.33 11.27
CA ASN A 97 -1.24 -9.56 10.60
C ASN A 97 -0.13 -10.07 9.68
N ASN A 98 0.53 -9.16 8.95
CA ASN A 98 1.43 -9.50 7.84
C ASN A 98 2.92 -9.49 8.17
N LEU A 99 3.33 -8.87 9.27
CA LEU A 99 4.72 -8.78 9.72
C LEU A 99 4.85 -9.28 11.16
N LYS A 100 5.58 -10.38 11.36
CA LYS A 100 5.82 -10.97 12.68
C LYS A 100 7.10 -10.41 13.30
N ILE A 101 7.09 -10.26 14.62
CA ILE A 101 8.27 -9.81 15.40
C ILE A 101 9.46 -10.74 15.14
N THR A 102 9.21 -12.05 15.03
CA THR A 102 10.25 -13.04 14.74
C THR A 102 10.91 -12.84 13.38
N GLU A 103 10.20 -12.31 12.37
CA GLU A 103 10.78 -11.99 11.06
C GLU A 103 11.78 -10.83 11.19
N CYS A 104 11.43 -9.83 11.99
CA CYS A 104 12.33 -8.71 12.28
C CYS A 104 13.55 -9.12 13.11
N MET A 105 13.44 -10.18 13.92
CA MET A 105 14.57 -10.72 14.67
C MET A 105 15.53 -11.54 13.80
N THR A 106 14.99 -12.27 12.82
CA THR A 106 15.81 -13.04 11.86
C THR A 106 16.46 -12.16 10.80
N GLU A 107 15.81 -11.06 10.43
CA GLU A 107 16.34 -10.07 9.49
C GLU A 107 17.05 -8.94 10.26
N PRO A 108 18.39 -8.96 10.38
CA PRO A 108 19.11 -7.97 11.19
C PRO A 108 19.08 -6.57 10.57
N ASN A 109 18.79 -6.45 9.27
CA ASN A 109 18.78 -5.18 8.59
C ASN A 109 17.51 -4.38 8.92
N ILE A 110 17.70 -3.26 9.63
CA ILE A 110 16.62 -2.37 10.03
C ILE A 110 15.94 -1.73 8.81
N ILE A 111 16.69 -1.44 7.75
CA ILE A 111 16.16 -0.78 6.54
C ILE A 111 15.20 -1.72 5.81
N THR A 112 15.54 -3.00 5.67
CA THR A 112 14.66 -3.99 5.02
C THR A 112 13.38 -4.21 5.82
N ASN A 113 13.46 -4.28 7.15
CA ASN A 113 12.28 -4.37 8.02
C ASN A 113 11.38 -3.13 7.91
N LYS A 114 11.97 -1.93 7.84
CA LYS A 114 11.23 -0.69 7.58
C LYS A 114 10.55 -0.73 6.21
N GLN A 115 11.26 -1.15 5.16
CA GLN A 115 10.70 -1.28 3.81
C GLN A 115 9.52 -2.27 3.77
N LYS A 116 9.62 -3.42 4.46
CA LYS A 116 8.52 -4.38 4.60
C LYS A 116 7.29 -3.73 5.25
N ALA A 117 7.48 -2.99 6.35
CA ALA A 117 6.39 -2.27 7.01
C ALA A 117 5.79 -1.17 6.11
N HIS A 118 6.63 -0.39 5.43
CA HIS A 118 6.18 0.63 4.47
C HIS A 118 5.40 0.04 3.30
N ALA A 119 5.79 -1.12 2.78
CA ALA A 119 5.07 -1.81 1.71
C ALA A 119 3.65 -2.19 2.16
N ILE A 120 3.49 -2.68 3.40
CA ILE A 120 2.18 -3.01 3.98
C ILE A 120 1.32 -1.75 4.12
N ILE A 121 1.90 -0.65 4.63
CA ILE A 121 1.20 0.63 4.77
C ILE A 121 0.77 1.16 3.40
N SER A 122 1.66 1.14 2.41
CA SER A 122 1.40 1.66 1.07
C SER A 122 0.25 0.92 0.42
N ARG A 123 0.23 -0.41 0.50
CA ARG A 123 -0.88 -1.25 0.04
C ARG A 123 -2.19 -0.93 0.75
N HIS A 124 -2.15 -0.72 2.07
CA HIS A 124 -3.34 -0.34 2.83
C HIS A 124 -3.90 1.03 2.37
N LEU A 125 -3.02 2.01 2.11
CA LEU A 125 -3.42 3.32 1.60
C LEU A 125 -4.03 3.23 0.19
N GLU A 126 -3.43 2.41 -0.67
CA GLU A 126 -3.95 2.12 -2.02
C GLU A 126 -5.36 1.55 -1.96
N HIS A 127 -5.62 0.52 -1.15
CA HIS A 127 -6.97 -0.03 -0.98
C HIS A 127 -7.97 1.02 -0.49
N ARG A 128 -7.58 1.88 0.46
CA ARG A 128 -8.45 2.98 0.91
C ARG A 128 -8.68 4.03 -0.18
N ASN A 129 -7.74 4.21 -1.09
CA ASN A 129 -7.91 5.11 -2.23
C ASN A 129 -8.88 4.51 -3.26
N LEU A 130 -8.77 3.21 -3.53
CA LEU A 130 -9.71 2.49 -4.39
C LEU A 130 -11.13 2.56 -3.82
N ASP A 131 -11.31 2.33 -2.51
CA ASP A 131 -12.63 2.44 -1.86
C ASP A 131 -13.23 3.85 -2.02
N ARG A 132 -12.38 4.87 -1.95
CA ARG A 132 -12.77 6.28 -2.18
C ARG A 132 -13.22 6.53 -3.61
N MET A 133 -12.55 5.94 -4.58
CA MET A 133 -12.89 6.06 -5.99
C MET A 133 -14.14 5.27 -6.37
N GLU A 134 -14.39 4.12 -5.73
CA GLU A 134 -15.54 3.25 -5.99
C GLU A 134 -16.86 3.87 -5.47
N ASP A 135 -16.83 4.58 -4.34
CA ASP A 135 -17.99 5.30 -3.80
C ASP A 135 -17.65 6.76 -3.43
N PRO A 136 -17.51 7.67 -4.42
CA PRO A 136 -17.15 9.07 -4.17
C PRO A 136 -18.16 9.80 -3.28
N THR A 137 -19.44 9.42 -3.37
CA THR A 137 -20.53 10.06 -2.64
C THR A 137 -20.41 9.82 -1.13
N ARG A 138 -20.15 8.57 -0.73
CA ARG A 138 -19.94 8.21 0.68
C ARG A 138 -18.75 8.92 1.30
N PHE A 139 -17.72 9.22 0.50
CA PHE A 139 -16.50 9.88 0.96
C PHE A 139 -16.50 11.41 0.76
N ASN A 140 -17.61 11.99 0.30
CA ASN A 140 -17.73 13.43 0.01
C ASN A 140 -16.60 13.94 -0.89
N ILE A 141 -16.18 13.13 -1.87
CA ILE A 141 -15.14 13.52 -2.83
C ILE A 141 -15.78 14.48 -3.82
N LYS A 142 -15.27 15.71 -3.85
CA LYS A 142 -15.77 16.72 -4.79
C LYS A 142 -15.21 16.41 -6.19
N PRO A 143 -16.04 16.51 -7.24
CA PRO A 143 -15.58 16.35 -8.61
C PRO A 143 -14.51 17.38 -8.92
N THR A 144 -13.55 17.00 -9.75
CA THR A 144 -12.48 17.92 -10.16
C THR A 144 -13.04 19.01 -11.09
N ILE A 145 -12.36 20.16 -11.18
CA ILE A 145 -12.77 21.26 -12.09
C ILE A 145 -12.86 20.75 -13.54
N GLY A 146 -11.98 19.82 -13.93
CA GLY A 146 -12.00 19.21 -15.25
C GLY A 146 -13.19 18.27 -15.51
N GLU A 147 -13.74 17.64 -14.46
CA GLU A 147 -14.99 16.87 -14.54
C GLU A 147 -16.22 17.77 -14.59
N LEU A 148 -16.15 18.93 -13.92
CA LEU A 148 -17.20 19.95 -13.96
C LEU A 148 -17.18 20.77 -15.27
N ALA A 149 -16.05 20.80 -15.98
CA ALA A 149 -15.91 21.56 -17.21
C ALA A 149 -16.63 20.87 -18.38
N VAL A 150 -17.62 21.55 -18.97
CA VAL A 150 -18.26 21.12 -20.22
C VAL A 150 -17.24 21.22 -21.35
N ARG A 151 -16.81 20.07 -21.88
CA ARG A 151 -15.97 20.03 -23.10
C ARG A 151 -16.88 20.13 -24.31
N VAL A 152 -16.96 21.32 -24.89
CA VAL A 152 -17.61 21.51 -26.19
C VAL A 152 -16.68 20.94 -27.26
N PRO A 153 -17.12 19.94 -28.06
CA PRO A 153 -16.34 19.48 -29.21
C PRO A 153 -16.10 20.65 -30.18
N PRO A 154 -14.97 20.70 -30.89
CA PRO A 154 -14.78 21.70 -31.93
C PRO A 154 -15.94 21.59 -32.93
N LEU A 155 -16.65 22.70 -33.18
CA LEU A 155 -17.62 22.74 -34.27
C LEU A 155 -16.88 22.38 -35.56
N GLN A 156 -17.21 21.23 -36.14
CA GLN A 156 -16.87 20.94 -37.52
C GLN A 156 -17.60 21.99 -38.35
N GLN A 157 -16.85 22.94 -38.92
CA GLN A 157 -17.36 23.82 -39.95
C GLN A 157 -17.67 22.94 -41.16
N ASP A 158 -18.91 22.47 -41.26
CA ASP A 158 -19.45 21.98 -42.52
C ASP A 158 -19.53 23.20 -43.46
N GLU A 159 -18.54 23.31 -44.35
CA GLU A 159 -18.66 24.12 -45.54
C GLU A 159 -19.72 23.50 -46.45
N ALA A 160 -20.94 24.02 -46.37
CA ALA A 160 -21.92 23.90 -47.43
C ALA A 160 -22.38 25.30 -47.85
N ALA A 161 -22.02 25.63 -49.08
CA ALA A 161 -22.17 26.92 -49.70
C ALA A 161 -23.62 27.30 -50.05
N ALA A 162 -23.81 28.63 -50.12
CA ALA A 162 -24.58 29.39 -51.12
C ALA A 162 -25.99 29.95 -50.77
N HIS A 163 -26.03 31.30 -50.86
CA HIS A 163 -27.10 32.19 -51.39
C HIS A 163 -28.45 32.24 -50.63
N ASP A 164 -29.11 33.37 -50.37
CA ASP A 164 -29.02 34.74 -50.91
C ASP A 164 -29.87 35.70 -50.03
N THR A 165 -29.53 37.00 -50.05
CA THR A 165 -30.35 38.23 -49.81
C THR A 165 -31.35 38.27 -48.61
N TRP A 166 -31.43 39.32 -47.76
CA TRP A 166 -31.70 40.71 -48.11
C TRP A 166 -31.60 41.63 -46.85
N SER A 167 -31.14 42.86 -47.09
CA SER A 167 -31.58 44.12 -46.44
C SER A 167 -30.80 44.65 -45.23
N ALA A 168 -29.82 45.47 -45.59
CA ALA A 168 -29.29 46.54 -44.77
C ALA A 168 -30.40 47.52 -44.35
N LYS A 169 -30.57 47.72 -43.05
CA LYS A 169 -31.09 48.97 -42.50
C LYS A 169 -30.04 49.53 -41.55
N LYS A 170 -29.49 50.67 -41.98
CA LYS A 170 -28.41 51.41 -41.36
C LYS A 170 -29.07 52.46 -40.47
N GLU A 171 -29.08 52.24 -39.15
CA GLU A 171 -29.34 53.30 -38.19
C GLU A 171 -28.16 53.42 -37.24
N SER A 172 -27.59 54.62 -37.25
CA SER A 172 -26.43 55.07 -36.50
C SER A 172 -26.88 55.53 -35.13
N ALA A 173 -26.36 54.90 -34.07
CA ALA A 173 -26.23 55.51 -32.77
C ALA A 173 -24.91 55.05 -32.13
N HIS A 174 -23.96 55.98 -32.03
CA HIS A 174 -22.81 55.87 -31.15
C HIS A 174 -23.30 55.82 -29.69
N SER A 175 -22.91 54.78 -28.95
CA SER A 175 -22.48 54.94 -27.56
C SER A 175 -21.74 53.70 -27.07
N GLU A 176 -20.44 53.90 -26.88
CA GLU A 176 -19.62 53.39 -25.79
C GLU A 176 -19.50 51.87 -25.54
N ARG A 177 -18.32 51.41 -25.94
CA ARG A 177 -17.63 50.18 -25.60
C ARG A 177 -17.28 50.16 -24.10
N GLU A 178 -18.03 49.42 -23.29
CA GLU A 178 -17.54 48.99 -21.97
C GLU A 178 -16.95 47.58 -22.07
N GLN A 179 -15.62 47.54 -22.15
CA GLN A 179 -14.83 46.36 -21.83
C GLN A 179 -14.95 46.10 -20.32
N SER A 180 -15.80 45.17 -19.92
CA SER A 180 -15.84 44.68 -18.54
C SER A 180 -14.60 43.84 -18.26
N LYS A 181 -13.55 44.55 -17.80
CA LYS A 181 -12.56 44.19 -16.77
C LYS A 181 -12.20 42.71 -16.70
N THR A 182 -11.02 42.40 -17.22
CA THR A 182 -10.21 41.28 -16.77
C THR A 182 -10.08 41.38 -15.25
N SER A 183 -10.50 40.33 -14.53
CA SER A 183 -10.16 40.19 -13.11
C SER A 183 -8.64 40.11 -13.03
N SER A 184 -8.02 41.18 -12.54
CA SER A 184 -6.63 41.21 -12.11
C SER A 184 -6.43 40.11 -11.04
N VAL A 185 -6.01 38.92 -11.48
CA VAL A 185 -5.58 37.86 -10.55
C VAL A 185 -4.16 38.19 -10.14
N GLN A 186 -4.01 38.69 -8.92
CA GLN A 186 -2.71 38.96 -8.33
C GLN A 186 -2.08 37.62 -7.89
N PHE A 187 -1.09 37.14 -8.65
CA PHE A 187 -0.31 35.98 -8.24
C PHE A 187 0.71 36.42 -7.19
N ARG A 188 0.66 35.81 -5.99
CA ARG A 188 1.76 35.87 -5.04
C ARG A 188 2.72 34.72 -5.34
N GLU A 189 3.88 35.07 -5.86
CA GLU A 189 5.01 34.15 -6.00
C GLU A 189 5.48 33.72 -4.61
N ILE A 190 5.49 32.42 -4.33
CA ILE A 190 6.03 31.86 -3.09
C ILE A 190 7.51 31.60 -3.33
N GLN A 191 8.38 32.45 -2.78
CA GLN A 191 9.81 32.21 -2.77
C GLN A 191 10.15 31.17 -1.70
N VAL A 192 10.62 30.01 -2.14
CA VAL A 192 11.10 28.94 -1.27
C VAL A 192 12.57 29.21 -0.93
N GLN A 193 12.87 29.62 0.30
CA GLN A 193 14.24 29.62 0.82
C GLN A 193 14.68 28.16 1.02
N GLN A 194 15.50 27.65 0.10
CA GLN A 194 16.20 26.41 0.32
C GLN A 194 17.34 26.66 1.31
N MET A 195 17.33 25.97 2.45
CA MET A 195 18.47 25.94 3.37
C MET A 195 19.70 25.35 2.67
N ASN A 196 20.82 26.06 2.75
CA ASN A 196 22.11 25.56 2.27
C ASN A 196 22.52 24.29 3.04
N LYS A 197 22.98 23.27 2.30
CA LYS A 197 23.41 21.95 2.79
C LYS A 197 24.63 21.96 3.72
N SER A 198 25.19 23.12 4.07
CA SER A 198 26.39 23.24 4.90
C SER A 198 26.14 23.45 6.41
N SER A 199 24.88 23.48 6.86
CA SER A 199 24.54 23.46 8.30
C SER A 199 24.15 22.06 8.79
N GLN A 200 24.89 21.04 8.36
CA GLN A 200 24.98 19.80 9.14
C GLN A 200 26.26 19.89 9.97
N MET A 201 26.12 19.68 11.28
CA MET A 201 27.15 19.47 12.31
C MET A 201 27.06 20.52 13.43
N SER A 202 26.21 20.25 14.43
CA SER A 202 26.54 20.37 15.86
C SER A 202 25.25 20.24 16.67
N VAL A 203 24.95 19.04 17.15
CA VAL A 203 24.03 18.85 18.28
C VAL A 203 24.86 18.16 19.37
N LYS A 204 25.17 18.93 20.42
CA LYS A 204 25.78 18.44 21.67
C LYS A 204 24.73 17.64 22.46
N PRO A 205 25.11 16.60 23.22
CA PRO A 205 24.17 15.81 24.01
C PRO A 205 23.94 16.39 25.41
N GLY A 206 22.71 16.28 25.92
CA GLY A 206 22.28 16.63 27.28
C GLY A 206 20.93 17.38 27.23
N SER A 207 19.87 17.06 27.98
CA SER A 207 19.74 16.37 29.26
C SER A 207 18.35 15.70 29.34
N ILE A 208 18.29 14.52 29.96
CA ILE A 208 17.07 13.74 30.17
C ILE A 208 16.31 14.36 31.36
N HIS A 209 15.09 14.85 31.13
CA HIS A 209 14.15 15.13 32.23
C HIS A 209 13.32 13.89 32.52
N THR A 210 13.57 13.32 33.71
CA THR A 210 12.76 12.31 34.40
C THR A 210 11.33 12.78 34.55
N ILE A 211 10.36 12.01 34.05
CA ILE A 211 8.94 12.23 34.30
C ILE A 211 8.58 11.50 35.61
N GLN A 212 8.16 12.29 36.59
CA GLN A 212 7.70 11.85 37.90
C GLN A 212 6.23 11.43 37.80
N THR A 213 5.92 10.17 38.13
CA THR A 213 4.54 9.66 38.21
C THR A 213 3.92 10.00 39.58
N PRO A 214 2.66 10.48 39.66
CA PRO A 214 1.98 10.65 40.93
C PRO A 214 1.44 9.31 41.45
N VAL A 215 1.68 9.08 42.74
CA VAL A 215 1.17 7.95 43.53
C VAL A 215 -0.27 8.26 43.94
N PHE A 216 -1.20 7.35 43.64
CA PHE A 216 -2.54 7.34 44.24
C PHE A 216 -2.45 6.60 45.58
N THR A 217 -2.68 7.32 46.69
CA THR A 217 -3.01 6.71 47.99
C THR A 217 -4.51 6.43 48.07
N GLN A 218 -4.83 5.27 48.67
CA GLN A 218 -6.19 4.81 49.00
C GLN A 218 -6.87 5.72 50.03
#